data_AF-A0A7C2RYK0-F1
#
_entry.id   AF-A0A7C2RYK0-F1
#
_cell.length_a   1.000
_cell.length_b   1.000
_cell.length_c   1.000
_cell.angle_alpha   90.00
_cell.angle_beta   90.00
_cell.angle_gamma   90.00
#
_symmetry.space_group_name_H-M   'P 1'
#
loop_
_entity.id
_entity.type
_entity.pdbx_description
1 polymer ?
#
loop_
_entity_poly.entity_id
_entity_poly.type
_entity_poly.pdbx_seq_one_letter_code
_entity_poly.pdbx_strand_id
1 'polypeptide(L)'
;MIRRIDMQKSSKALNFLVLALALSTTFVSCSDSNEARRLGQTVINGNVVVEDTSARKAPEDRFFTLALLYDFFNSTKPAKAQSSDGILIVAFQEGVEVDSDTAGAEGDFRVTVPRGGDVTLRFETPSFTTSTLITVTPDSDVALDVTLLLLDPPAVEINRFDILSGPIRTRESEQFRFDEERANLTIDGGGDDCIKATGTSNVNIDVNDLTIMNCGNGIVGEDFADVSLEAVAVPTLSIEAENNGIHAKDDSSIRLSAVDIFITAGKDGILATGTSDVEVNPSGSCVIEGGDQAVDERDLAVVDTASCTLT
;
A
#
# COMPACT_ATOMS: atom_id res chain seq x y z
N MET A 1 83.38 66.08 7.59
CA MET A 1 83.57 64.70 7.10
C MET A 1 82.19 64.18 6.70
N ILE A 2 81.80 64.26 5.42
CA ILE A 2 81.77 63.14 4.43
C ILE A 2 80.84 62.01 4.95
N ARG A 3 79.70 61.63 4.34
CA ARG A 3 79.39 61.32 2.94
C ARG A 3 77.87 61.22 2.69
N ARG A 4 77.43 61.55 1.47
CA ARG A 4 76.16 61.12 0.82
C ARG A 4 76.21 59.63 0.42
N ILE A 5 75.03 59.04 0.16
CA ILE A 5 74.57 58.23 -1.02
C ILE A 5 73.18 57.66 -0.63
N ASP A 6 72.07 58.17 -1.17
CA ASP A 6 71.26 57.68 -2.34
C ASP A 6 70.73 56.23 -2.19
N MET A 7 69.41 55.99 -2.06
CA MET A 7 68.29 55.97 -3.04
C MET A 7 68.01 54.57 -3.63
N GLN A 8 66.80 54.02 -3.42
CA GLN A 8 65.97 53.26 -4.39
C GLN A 8 64.59 52.93 -3.75
N LYS A 9 63.47 53.49 -4.25
CA LYS A 9 62.48 52.91 -5.23
C LYS A 9 61.73 51.68 -4.65
N SER A 10 60.41 51.50 -4.75
CA SER A 10 59.40 51.99 -5.71
C SER A 10 57.97 51.58 -5.30
N SER A 11 57.00 52.45 -5.65
CA SER A 11 55.60 52.21 -6.09
C SER A 11 54.70 51.17 -5.40
N LYS A 12 53.61 51.56 -4.72
CA LYS A 12 52.27 51.99 -5.22
C LYS A 12 51.34 50.83 -5.65
N ALA A 13 50.06 51.04 -5.30
CA ALA A 13 48.83 50.32 -5.67
C ALA A 13 48.47 49.16 -4.73
N LEU A 14 47.22 48.95 -4.30
CA LEU A 14 45.95 49.28 -4.94
C LEU A 14 44.80 49.35 -3.92
N ASN A 15 43.76 50.07 -4.32
CA ASN A 15 42.62 50.57 -3.57
C ASN A 15 41.75 49.53 -2.83
N PHE A 16 41.27 49.96 -1.66
CA PHE A 16 40.07 49.46 -0.99
C PHE A 16 38.84 49.69 -1.89
N LEU A 17 38.15 48.62 -2.26
CA LEU A 17 36.79 48.67 -2.80
C LEU A 17 35.86 48.00 -1.78
N VAL A 18 35.07 48.82 -1.11
CA VAL A 18 33.88 48.42 -0.35
C VAL A 18 32.73 48.32 -1.36
N LEU A 19 32.09 47.16 -1.50
CA LEU A 19 30.75 47.10 -2.09
C LEU A 19 29.92 46.00 -1.42
N ALA A 20 28.66 46.35 -1.21
CA ALA A 20 27.75 45.85 -0.20
C ALA A 20 27.09 44.51 -0.53
N LEU A 21 26.62 43.89 0.56
CA LEU A 21 25.75 42.72 0.62
C LEU A 21 24.50 42.88 -0.26
N ALA A 22 24.22 41.85 -1.05
CA ALA A 22 22.86 41.46 -1.40
C ALA A 22 22.81 39.92 -1.33
N LEU A 23 22.57 39.37 -0.14
CA LEU A 23 22.13 37.98 0.00
C LEU A 23 20.67 37.94 -0.43
N SER A 24 20.40 37.49 -1.65
CA SER A 24 19.08 37.03 -2.05
C SER A 24 18.82 35.68 -1.37
N THR A 25 18.16 35.71 -0.22
CA THR A 25 17.54 34.52 0.37
C THR A 25 16.30 34.17 -0.45
N THR A 26 16.48 33.35 -1.48
CA THR A 26 15.37 32.56 -2.01
C THR A 26 15.05 31.52 -0.95
N PHE A 27 13.99 31.76 -0.18
CA PHE A 27 13.31 30.70 0.54
C PHE A 27 12.71 29.77 -0.53
N VAL A 28 13.46 28.74 -0.91
CA VAL A 28 12.84 27.51 -1.39
C VAL A 28 12.15 26.95 -0.15
N SER A 29 10.83 27.14 -0.10
CA SER A 29 9.96 26.39 0.80
C SER A 29 10.05 24.92 0.36
N CYS A 30 11.02 24.18 0.88
CA CYS A 30 10.90 22.74 0.98
C CYS A 30 9.76 22.47 1.96
N SER A 31 8.56 22.27 1.43
CA SER A 31 7.56 21.47 2.10
C SER A 31 8.10 20.03 2.06
N ASP A 32 9.04 19.73 2.96
CA ASP A 32 9.49 18.36 3.24
C ASP A 32 8.33 17.64 3.94
N SER A 33 7.33 17.24 3.15
CA SER A 33 6.59 16.03 3.47
C SER A 33 7.60 14.91 3.32
N ASN A 34 8.10 14.40 4.45
CA ASN A 34 8.99 13.25 4.59
C ASN A 34 8.28 11.94 4.16
N GLU A 35 7.60 11.96 3.02
CA GLU A 35 7.23 10.74 2.32
C GLU A 35 8.50 10.21 1.68
N ALA A 36 9.03 9.12 2.22
CA ALA A 36 10.08 8.37 1.58
C ALA A 36 9.56 7.87 0.22
N ARG A 37 9.78 8.66 -0.83
CA ARG A 37 9.43 8.31 -2.21
C ARG A 37 10.28 7.11 -2.64
N ARG A 38 9.79 5.89 -2.41
CA ARG A 38 10.40 4.66 -2.93
C ARG A 38 10.36 4.71 -4.46
N LEU A 39 11.53 4.62 -5.10
CA LEU A 39 11.74 4.69 -6.56
C LEU A 39 11.35 3.39 -7.29
N GLY A 40 10.45 2.61 -6.68
CA GLY A 40 10.07 1.29 -7.16
C GLY A 40 9.26 1.29 -8.43
N GLN A 41 9.20 0.14 -9.10
CA GLN A 41 8.25 -0.08 -10.20
C GLN A 41 7.18 -1.05 -9.72
N THR A 42 5.91 -0.68 -9.93
CA THR A 42 4.78 -1.52 -9.62
C THR A 42 4.19 -2.05 -10.93
N VAL A 43 3.99 -3.35 -11.00
CA VAL A 43 3.40 -4.01 -12.18
C VAL A 43 1.94 -4.28 -11.91
N ILE A 44 1.06 -3.77 -12.75
CA ILE A 44 -0.38 -4.04 -12.70
C ILE A 44 -0.71 -4.99 -13.83
N ASN A 45 -1.00 -6.24 -13.48
CA ASN A 45 -1.56 -7.23 -14.38
C ASN A 45 -3.06 -7.31 -14.13
N GLY A 46 -3.86 -7.44 -15.17
CA GLY A 46 -5.29 -7.56 -14.97
C GLY A 46 -6.05 -8.21 -16.09
N ASN A 47 -7.33 -8.44 -15.83
CA ASN A 47 -8.32 -8.86 -16.80
C ASN A 47 -9.42 -7.81 -16.89
N VAL A 48 -9.85 -7.49 -18.11
CA VAL A 48 -10.96 -6.57 -18.35
C VAL A 48 -12.02 -7.20 -19.25
N VAL A 49 -13.27 -7.13 -18.80
CA VAL A 49 -14.45 -7.56 -19.54
C VAL A 49 -15.45 -6.42 -19.66
N VAL A 50 -16.31 -6.47 -20.68
CA VAL A 50 -17.40 -5.50 -20.86
C VAL A 50 -18.72 -6.23 -20.65
N GLU A 51 -19.56 -5.71 -19.74
CA GLU A 51 -20.91 -6.23 -19.50
C GLU A 51 -21.96 -5.19 -19.92
N ASP A 52 -22.88 -5.62 -20.80
CA ASP A 52 -24.08 -4.84 -21.11
C ASP A 52 -25.17 -5.15 -20.08
N THR A 53 -25.35 -4.23 -19.13
CA THR A 53 -26.37 -4.37 -18.08
C THR A 53 -27.79 -4.07 -18.60
N SER A 54 -27.95 -3.64 -19.86
CA SER A 54 -29.27 -3.47 -20.51
C SER A 54 -30.07 -4.78 -20.60
N ALA A 55 -29.43 -5.93 -20.39
CA ALA A 55 -30.07 -7.24 -20.33
C ALA A 55 -30.62 -7.64 -18.94
N ARG A 56 -30.30 -6.90 -17.86
CA ARG A 56 -30.91 -7.14 -16.52
C ARG A 56 -32.30 -6.50 -16.44
N LYS A 57 -33.25 -7.00 -17.23
CA LYS A 57 -34.67 -6.72 -17.00
C LYS A 57 -35.09 -7.41 -15.70
N ALA A 58 -35.51 -6.61 -14.71
CA ALA A 58 -36.27 -7.11 -13.57
C ALA A 58 -37.45 -7.95 -14.10
N PRO A 59 -37.74 -9.13 -13.54
CA PRO A 59 -38.90 -9.91 -13.96
C PRO A 59 -40.15 -9.13 -13.60
N GLU A 60 -40.83 -8.58 -14.61
CA GLU A 60 -42.20 -8.09 -14.46
C GLU A 60 -43.10 -9.26 -14.03
N ASP A 61 -43.68 -9.12 -12.83
CA ASP A 61 -44.78 -9.87 -12.23
C ASP A 61 -45.47 -10.90 -13.12
N ARG A 62 -44.96 -12.14 -13.21
CA ARG A 62 -45.73 -13.31 -13.67
C ARG A 62 -45.33 -14.59 -12.95
N PHE A 63 -46.22 -15.05 -12.08
CA PHE A 63 -46.42 -16.40 -11.55
C PHE A 63 -45.36 -17.46 -11.91
N PHE A 64 -44.56 -17.84 -10.91
CA PHE A 64 -43.57 -18.91 -10.98
C PHE A 64 -44.20 -20.30 -11.15
N THR A 65 -43.95 -20.95 -12.29
CA THR A 65 -44.01 -22.42 -12.41
C THR A 65 -42.60 -23.00 -12.31
N LEU A 66 -42.42 -23.98 -11.40
CA LEU A 66 -41.16 -24.63 -11.00
C LEU A 66 -40.36 -25.36 -12.12
N ALA A 67 -40.74 -25.23 -13.40
CA ALA A 67 -40.10 -25.90 -14.53
C ALA A 67 -39.07 -25.03 -15.29
N LEU A 68 -38.89 -23.75 -14.91
CA LEU A 68 -37.96 -22.81 -15.57
C LEU A 68 -36.63 -22.57 -14.83
N LEU A 69 -36.43 -23.19 -13.66
CA LEU A 69 -35.20 -22.99 -12.86
C LEU A 69 -33.95 -23.69 -13.44
N TYR A 70 -34.10 -24.59 -14.42
CA TYR A 70 -32.97 -25.33 -14.98
C TYR A 70 -32.23 -24.60 -16.10
N ASP A 71 -32.88 -23.63 -16.77
CA ASP A 71 -32.26 -22.84 -17.85
C ASP A 71 -31.69 -21.50 -17.37
N PHE A 72 -31.90 -21.12 -16.09
CA PHE A 72 -31.34 -19.87 -15.53
C PHE A 72 -29.87 -20.02 -15.09
N PHE A 73 -29.41 -21.24 -14.80
CA PHE A 73 -28.02 -21.51 -14.38
C PHE A 73 -27.10 -21.96 -15.51
N ASN A 74 -27.60 -22.03 -16.75
CA ASN A 74 -26.78 -22.43 -17.90
C ASN A 74 -26.33 -21.22 -18.72
N SER A 75 -25.07 -20.87 -18.51
CA SER A 75 -24.21 -20.15 -19.46
C SER A 75 -24.38 -18.63 -19.55
N THR A 76 -23.77 -17.93 -18.60
CA THR A 76 -22.98 -16.74 -18.95
C THR A 76 -21.51 -17.15 -18.87
N LYS A 77 -20.98 -17.61 -19.99
CA LYS A 77 -19.53 -17.57 -20.23
C LYS A 77 -19.08 -16.12 -19.99
N PRO A 78 -17.90 -15.87 -19.38
CA PRO A 78 -17.40 -14.51 -19.25
C PRO A 78 -17.42 -13.84 -20.62
N ALA A 79 -18.00 -12.65 -20.68
CA ALA A 79 -18.08 -11.85 -21.89
C ALA A 79 -16.65 -11.48 -22.29
N LYS A 80 -16.14 -12.16 -23.32
CA LYS A 80 -14.84 -11.90 -23.95
C LYS A 80 -14.71 -10.42 -24.29
N ALA A 81 -13.48 -9.89 -24.34
CA ALA A 81 -13.18 -8.56 -24.88
C ALA A 81 -13.86 -8.39 -26.25
N GLN A 82 -15.03 -7.76 -26.28
CA GLN A 82 -15.93 -7.71 -27.45
C GLN A 82 -15.62 -6.54 -28.40
N SER A 83 -14.40 -6.04 -28.35
CA SER A 83 -13.88 -5.04 -29.29
C SER A 83 -12.95 -5.75 -30.26
N SER A 84 -13.24 -5.70 -31.57
CA SER A 84 -12.30 -6.16 -32.61
C SER A 84 -10.97 -5.41 -32.59
N ASP A 85 -10.96 -4.24 -31.94
CA ASP A 85 -9.84 -3.31 -31.87
C ASP A 85 -9.16 -3.35 -30.49
N GLY A 86 -9.57 -4.27 -29.60
CA GLY A 86 -9.10 -4.36 -28.22
C GLY A 86 -9.69 -3.28 -27.31
N ILE A 87 -9.42 -3.38 -26.01
CA ILE A 87 -9.71 -2.32 -25.03
C ILE A 87 -8.35 -1.69 -24.72
N LEU A 88 -8.18 -0.39 -24.94
CA LEU A 88 -6.94 0.30 -24.59
C LEU A 88 -7.00 0.71 -23.12
N ILE A 89 -5.98 0.31 -22.36
CA ILE A 89 -5.81 0.64 -20.95
C ILE A 89 -4.63 1.59 -20.86
N VAL A 90 -4.87 2.76 -20.29
CA VAL A 90 -3.85 3.79 -20.11
C VAL A 90 -3.73 4.11 -18.63
N ALA A 91 -2.52 3.94 -18.10
CA ALA A 91 -2.21 4.28 -16.71
C ALA A 91 -1.70 5.72 -16.63
N PHE A 92 -2.28 6.50 -15.72
CA PHE A 92 -1.85 7.85 -15.40
C PHE A 92 -1.44 7.95 -13.94
N GLN A 93 -0.38 8.70 -13.68
CA GLN A 93 0.05 9.06 -12.33
C GLN A 93 0.39 10.54 -12.30
N GLU A 94 -0.11 11.28 -11.30
CA GLU A 94 0.01 12.75 -11.23
C GLU A 94 -0.49 13.44 -12.53
N GLY A 95 -1.46 12.84 -13.23
CA GLY A 95 -2.03 13.33 -14.49
C GLY A 95 -1.18 13.09 -15.74
N VAL A 96 -0.03 12.42 -15.62
CA VAL A 96 0.86 12.08 -16.73
C VAL A 96 0.66 10.61 -17.11
N GLU A 97 0.55 10.32 -18.40
CA GLU A 97 0.56 8.94 -18.89
C GLU A 97 1.90 8.30 -18.56
N VAL A 98 1.87 7.18 -17.85
CA VAL A 98 3.07 6.45 -17.43
C VAL A 98 3.30 5.16 -18.21
N ASP A 99 2.22 4.49 -18.62
CA ASP A 99 2.26 3.30 -19.45
C ASP A 99 0.89 3.04 -20.08
N SER A 100 0.84 2.22 -21.13
CA SER A 100 -0.42 1.77 -21.74
C SER A 100 -0.28 0.39 -22.36
N ASP A 101 -1.40 -0.34 -22.39
CA ASP A 101 -1.49 -1.65 -23.01
C ASP A 101 -2.86 -1.84 -23.66
N THR A 102 -2.94 -2.70 -24.66
CA THR A 102 -4.22 -3.06 -25.29
C THR A 102 -4.56 -4.48 -24.89
N ALA A 103 -5.73 -4.65 -24.25
CA ALA A 103 -6.16 -5.94 -23.74
C ALA A 103 -6.17 -7.01 -24.85
N GLY A 104 -5.62 -8.18 -24.52
CA GLY A 104 -5.59 -9.35 -25.39
C GLY A 104 -6.97 -9.92 -25.68
N ALA A 105 -7.02 -10.99 -26.48
CA ALA A 105 -8.27 -11.64 -26.87
C ALA A 105 -9.05 -12.24 -25.68
N GLU A 106 -8.36 -12.53 -24.58
CA GLU A 106 -8.95 -13.02 -23.34
C GLU A 106 -9.17 -11.90 -22.30
N GLY A 107 -8.88 -10.64 -22.66
CA GLY A 107 -9.05 -9.46 -21.80
C GLY A 107 -7.85 -9.16 -20.90
N ASP A 108 -6.76 -9.91 -21.01
CA ASP A 108 -5.53 -9.71 -20.25
C ASP A 108 -4.80 -8.41 -20.64
N PHE A 109 -4.32 -7.66 -19.66
CA PHE A 109 -3.50 -6.47 -19.87
C PHE A 109 -2.40 -6.37 -18.81
N ARG A 110 -1.35 -5.61 -19.14
CA ARG A 110 -0.22 -5.35 -18.26
C ARG A 110 0.31 -3.93 -18.44
N VAL A 111 0.24 -3.14 -17.37
CA VAL A 111 0.83 -1.78 -17.31
C VAL A 111 1.79 -1.67 -16.14
N THR A 112 2.81 -0.82 -16.28
CA THR A 112 3.86 -0.59 -15.29
C THR A 112 3.79 0.85 -14.82
N VAL A 113 3.66 1.06 -13.50
CA VAL A 113 3.57 2.40 -12.93
C VAL A 113 4.84 2.75 -12.14
N PRO A 114 5.41 3.95 -12.34
CA PRO A 114 6.61 4.37 -11.65
C PRO A 114 6.29 4.94 -10.28
N ARG A 115 6.80 4.31 -9.22
CA ARG A 115 6.49 4.64 -7.81
C ARG A 115 5.06 4.17 -7.46
N GLY A 116 4.85 3.81 -6.19
CA GLY A 116 3.51 3.57 -5.67
C GLY A 116 2.65 4.85 -5.61
N GLY A 117 1.48 4.76 -5.01
CA GLY A 117 0.51 5.83 -4.82
C GLY A 117 -0.67 5.74 -5.81
N ASP A 118 -1.30 6.89 -6.02
CA ASP A 118 -2.52 7.02 -6.81
C ASP A 118 -2.28 6.82 -8.31
N VAL A 119 -3.01 5.88 -8.90
CA VAL A 119 -2.99 5.56 -10.32
C VAL A 119 -4.40 5.67 -10.88
N THR A 120 -4.57 6.48 -11.92
CA THR A 120 -5.81 6.49 -12.72
C THR A 120 -5.65 5.51 -13.87
N LEU A 121 -6.46 4.46 -13.89
CA LEU A 121 -6.60 3.56 -15.03
C LEU A 121 -7.75 4.04 -15.91
N ARG A 122 -7.45 4.40 -17.16
CA ARG A 122 -8.44 4.78 -18.16
C ARG A 122 -8.63 3.64 -19.14
N PHE A 123 -9.88 3.25 -19.35
CA PHE A 123 -10.29 2.22 -20.29
C PHE A 123 -10.98 2.88 -21.48
N GLU A 124 -10.44 2.64 -22.67
CA GLU A 124 -10.92 3.18 -23.93
C GLU A 124 -11.39 2.04 -24.83
N THR A 125 -12.65 2.14 -25.25
CA THR A 125 -13.27 1.26 -26.24
C THR A 125 -13.70 2.10 -27.46
N PRO A 126 -14.06 1.49 -28.60
CA PRO A 126 -14.62 2.23 -29.73
C PRO A 126 -15.91 3.00 -29.41
N SER A 127 -16.65 2.58 -28.38
CA SER A 127 -17.97 3.10 -28.04
C SER A 127 -18.00 4.05 -26.84
N PHE A 128 -17.05 3.94 -25.91
CA PHE A 128 -17.03 4.72 -24.68
C PHE A 128 -15.65 4.74 -24.03
N THR A 129 -15.46 5.71 -23.14
CA THR A 129 -14.28 5.82 -22.26
C THR A 129 -14.76 5.91 -20.82
N THR A 130 -14.09 5.20 -19.91
CA THR A 130 -14.32 5.30 -18.47
C THR A 130 -13.00 5.15 -17.72
N SER A 131 -12.97 5.48 -16.43
CA SER A 131 -11.75 5.43 -15.64
C SER A 131 -12.03 5.10 -14.19
N THR A 132 -11.05 4.50 -13.52
CA THR A 132 -11.05 4.32 -12.07
C THR A 132 -9.75 4.85 -11.47
N LEU A 133 -9.82 5.32 -10.23
CA LEU A 133 -8.66 5.59 -9.40
C LEU A 133 -8.40 4.34 -8.53
N ILE A 134 -7.14 3.96 -8.40
CA ILE A 134 -6.67 2.93 -7.47
C ILE A 134 -5.40 3.42 -6.79
N THR A 135 -5.15 2.98 -5.57
CA THR A 135 -3.89 3.23 -4.87
C THR A 135 -3.08 1.94 -4.82
N VAL A 136 -1.78 2.00 -5.16
CA VAL A 136 -0.90 0.83 -5.15
C VAL A 136 0.35 1.08 -4.29
N THR A 137 0.93 0.03 -3.71
CA THR A 137 2.21 0.16 -2.98
C THR A 137 3.38 0.15 -3.96
N PRO A 138 4.52 0.82 -3.65
CA PRO A 138 5.72 0.75 -4.48
C PRO A 138 6.33 -0.66 -4.47
N ASP A 139 7.01 -1.03 -5.56
CA ASP A 139 7.69 -2.33 -5.70
C ASP A 139 6.75 -3.53 -5.47
N SER A 140 5.51 -3.42 -5.95
CA SER A 140 4.49 -4.47 -5.80
C SER A 140 4.06 -5.08 -7.13
N ASP A 141 3.52 -6.28 -7.03
CA ASP A 141 2.76 -6.93 -8.10
C ASP A 141 1.27 -6.83 -7.79
N VAL A 142 0.52 -6.24 -8.71
CA VAL A 142 -0.93 -6.02 -8.57
C VAL A 142 -1.67 -6.90 -9.55
N ALA A 143 -2.71 -7.59 -9.06
CA ALA A 143 -3.65 -8.35 -9.85
C ALA A 143 -5.04 -7.71 -9.79
N LEU A 144 -5.58 -7.31 -10.94
CA LEU A 144 -6.84 -6.56 -11.04
C LEU A 144 -7.84 -7.24 -11.98
N ASP A 145 -9.04 -7.56 -11.51
CA ASP A 145 -10.14 -8.01 -12.38
C ASP A 145 -11.20 -6.91 -12.46
N VAL A 146 -11.49 -6.47 -13.69
CA VAL A 146 -12.33 -5.30 -13.97
C VAL A 146 -13.49 -5.66 -14.89
N THR A 147 -14.68 -5.19 -14.53
CA THR A 147 -15.85 -5.18 -15.42
C THR A 147 -16.20 -3.75 -15.79
N LEU A 148 -16.21 -3.46 -17.09
CA LEU A 148 -16.71 -2.20 -17.63
C LEU A 148 -18.23 -2.34 -17.85
N LEU A 149 -18.99 -1.56 -17.11
CA LEU A 149 -20.45 -1.57 -17.17
C LEU A 149 -20.92 -0.53 -18.18
N LEU A 150 -21.63 -1.01 -19.22
CA LEU A 150 -22.30 -0.16 -20.22
C LEU A 150 -23.58 0.46 -19.63
N LEU A 151 -23.39 1.38 -18.68
CA LEU A 151 -24.42 2.24 -18.11
C LEU A 151 -24.38 3.62 -18.77
N ASP A 152 -25.37 4.46 -18.47
CA ASP A 152 -25.36 5.88 -18.82
C ASP A 152 -25.33 6.70 -17.52
N PRO A 153 -24.15 7.14 -17.02
CA PRO A 153 -22.82 7.03 -17.63
C PRO A 153 -22.12 5.66 -17.42
N PRO A 154 -21.14 5.28 -18.26
CA PRO A 154 -20.38 4.05 -18.11
C PRO A 154 -19.60 4.00 -16.79
N ALA A 155 -19.52 2.82 -16.18
CA ALA A 155 -18.88 2.64 -14.88
C ALA A 155 -17.81 1.54 -14.91
N VAL A 156 -16.89 1.60 -13.96
CA VAL A 156 -15.87 0.57 -13.71
C VAL A 156 -16.24 -0.14 -12.41
N GLU A 157 -16.41 -1.45 -12.48
CA GLU A 157 -16.56 -2.32 -11.31
C GLU A 157 -15.26 -3.13 -11.14
N ILE A 158 -14.65 -3.06 -9.96
CA ILE A 158 -13.46 -3.84 -9.63
C ILE A 158 -13.93 -5.08 -8.86
N ASN A 159 -13.77 -6.25 -9.47
CA ASN A 159 -14.20 -7.52 -8.89
C ASN A 159 -13.12 -8.17 -8.03
N ARG A 160 -11.85 -7.86 -8.34
CA ARG A 160 -10.67 -8.35 -7.63
C ARG A 160 -9.61 -7.27 -7.64
N PHE A 161 -8.98 -7.05 -6.50
CA PHE A 161 -7.85 -6.15 -6.36
C PHE A 161 -6.88 -6.72 -5.34
N ASP A 162 -5.93 -7.51 -5.79
CA ASP A 162 -4.91 -8.08 -4.93
C ASP A 162 -3.57 -7.37 -5.15
N ILE A 163 -2.85 -7.10 -4.06
CA ILE A 163 -1.53 -6.47 -4.08
C ILE A 163 -0.57 -7.37 -3.33
N LEU A 164 0.49 -7.81 -3.99
CA LEU A 164 1.63 -8.49 -3.38
C LEU A 164 2.78 -7.50 -3.23
N SER A 165 3.10 -7.15 -1.98
CA SER A 165 4.20 -6.27 -1.64
C SER A 165 5.28 -7.01 -0.88
N GLY A 166 6.52 -6.54 -1.02
CA GLY A 166 7.63 -7.00 -0.20
C GLY A 166 7.62 -6.37 1.20
N PRO A 167 8.72 -6.54 1.96
CA PRO A 167 8.80 -6.05 3.33
C PRO A 167 8.70 -4.52 3.46
N ILE A 168 7.95 -4.08 4.48
CA ILE A 168 7.79 -2.67 4.83
C ILE A 168 8.81 -2.31 5.90
N ARG A 169 9.53 -1.22 5.67
CA ARG A 169 10.61 -0.73 6.54
C ARG A 169 10.48 0.77 6.67
N THR A 170 10.34 1.24 7.90
CA THR A 170 10.38 2.65 8.27
C THR A 170 11.36 2.87 9.40
N ARG A 171 12.05 4.00 9.39
CA ARG A 171 13.01 4.40 10.43
C ARG A 171 12.85 5.86 10.81
N GLU A 172 13.29 6.22 12.00
CA GLU A 172 13.38 7.60 12.47
C GLU A 172 12.04 8.34 12.40
N SER A 173 11.81 9.17 11.39
CA SER A 173 10.57 9.95 11.22
C SER A 173 9.85 9.62 9.90
N GLU A 174 10.22 8.51 9.26
CA GLU A 174 9.57 8.03 8.04
C GLU A 174 8.11 7.63 8.31
N GLN A 175 7.26 7.85 7.31
CA GLN A 175 5.86 7.44 7.33
C GLN A 175 5.58 6.52 6.14
N PHE A 176 4.86 5.44 6.41
CA PHE A 176 4.25 4.60 5.39
C PHE A 176 2.74 4.62 5.63
N ARG A 177 1.98 5.19 4.69
CA ARG A 177 0.53 5.17 4.70
C ARG A 177 0.02 4.48 3.45
N PHE A 178 -0.86 3.50 3.62
CA PHE A 178 -1.58 2.86 2.51
C PHE A 178 -3.05 2.74 2.88
N ASP A 179 -3.91 3.25 2.01
CA ASP A 179 -5.34 3.45 2.27
C ASP A 179 -6.09 3.10 0.97
N GLU A 180 -6.61 1.87 0.92
CA GLU A 180 -7.36 1.32 -0.20
C GLU A 180 -8.25 0.17 0.30
N GLU A 181 -9.40 0.53 0.86
CA GLU A 181 -10.39 -0.38 1.46
C GLU A 181 -10.95 -1.45 0.49
N ARG A 182 -10.67 -1.35 -0.81
CA ARG A 182 -11.08 -2.35 -1.82
C ARG A 182 -9.99 -3.40 -2.09
N ALA A 183 -8.75 -3.16 -1.66
CA ALA A 183 -7.62 -4.02 -1.98
C ALA A 183 -7.42 -5.12 -0.93
N ASN A 184 -7.04 -6.30 -1.37
CA ASN A 184 -6.48 -7.35 -0.53
C ASN A 184 -4.95 -7.21 -0.59
N LEU A 185 -4.33 -6.85 0.52
CA LEU A 185 -2.88 -6.67 0.59
C LEU A 185 -2.22 -7.91 1.19
N THR A 186 -1.25 -8.45 0.46
CA THR A 186 -0.31 -9.45 0.97
C THR A 186 1.07 -8.81 1.12
N ILE A 187 1.65 -8.92 2.31
CA ILE A 187 3.04 -8.56 2.60
C ILE A 187 3.82 -9.85 2.76
N ASP A 188 4.71 -10.12 1.80
CA ASP A 188 5.61 -11.28 1.82
C ASP A 188 6.99 -10.86 2.33
N GLY A 189 7.39 -11.45 3.46
CA GLY A 189 8.66 -11.16 4.14
C GLY A 189 9.88 -11.72 3.40
N GLY A 190 9.73 -12.73 2.55
CA GLY A 190 10.86 -13.43 1.95
C GLY A 190 11.80 -14.11 2.98
N GLY A 191 11.32 -14.35 4.20
CA GLY A 191 12.10 -14.79 5.36
C GLY A 191 12.65 -13.67 6.26
N ASP A 192 12.56 -12.40 5.85
CA ASP A 192 12.85 -11.24 6.70
C ASP A 192 11.60 -10.82 7.49
N ASP A 193 11.74 -9.88 8.44
CA ASP A 193 10.56 -9.29 9.12
C ASP A 193 9.55 -8.75 8.10
N CYS A 194 8.25 -8.90 8.27
CA CYS A 194 7.33 -8.38 7.24
C CYS A 194 7.15 -6.86 7.36
N ILE A 195 6.84 -6.38 8.56
CA ILE A 195 6.79 -4.96 8.89
C ILE A 195 7.81 -4.67 9.97
N LYS A 196 8.73 -3.74 9.73
CA LYS A 196 9.65 -3.25 10.76
C LYS A 196 9.68 -1.73 10.80
N ALA A 197 9.26 -1.18 11.93
CA ALA A 197 9.22 0.24 12.22
C ALA A 197 10.13 0.54 13.43
N THR A 198 11.03 1.51 13.28
CA THR A 198 11.95 1.93 14.35
C THR A 198 11.99 3.44 14.51
N GLY A 199 12.40 3.94 15.67
CA GLY A 199 12.38 5.38 15.95
C GLY A 199 10.93 5.88 16.00
N THR A 200 10.72 7.19 15.88
CA THR A 200 9.38 7.82 15.83
C THR A 200 8.61 7.58 14.51
N SER A 201 8.87 6.47 13.81
CA SER A 201 8.28 6.20 12.49
C SER A 201 6.84 5.70 12.61
N ASN A 202 6.07 5.88 11.54
CA ASN A 202 4.67 5.47 11.50
C ASN A 202 4.38 4.55 10.31
N VAL A 203 3.65 3.48 10.56
CA VAL A 203 3.06 2.60 9.54
C VAL A 203 1.56 2.57 9.75
N ASN A 204 0.79 3.00 8.76
CA ASN A 204 -0.66 2.97 8.77
C ASN A 204 -1.16 2.26 7.49
N ILE A 205 -1.91 1.18 7.66
CA ILE A 205 -2.45 0.38 6.55
C ILE A 205 -3.94 0.18 6.80
N ASP A 206 -4.76 0.59 5.84
CA ASP A 206 -6.21 0.40 5.80
C ASP A 206 -6.59 -0.24 4.46
N VAL A 207 -7.12 -1.46 4.51
CA VAL A 207 -7.38 -2.32 3.34
C VAL A 207 -8.65 -3.15 3.51
N ASN A 208 -9.07 -3.87 2.44
CA ASN A 208 -10.07 -4.93 2.60
C ASN A 208 -9.44 -6.04 3.45
N ASP A 209 -8.67 -6.98 2.87
CA ASP A 209 -7.99 -8.05 3.61
C ASP A 209 -6.49 -7.78 3.77
N LEU A 210 -5.90 -8.23 4.89
CA LEU A 210 -4.46 -8.13 5.12
C LEU A 210 -3.86 -9.50 5.46
N THR A 211 -2.95 -9.97 4.62
CA THR A 211 -2.15 -11.17 4.86
C THR A 211 -0.68 -10.80 5.01
N ILE A 212 -0.08 -11.21 6.12
CA ILE A 212 1.35 -11.05 6.43
C ILE A 212 1.93 -12.45 6.53
N MET A 213 2.83 -12.81 5.61
CA MET A 213 3.30 -14.20 5.48
C MET A 213 4.79 -14.30 5.15
N ASN A 214 5.33 -15.50 5.35
CA ASN A 214 6.73 -15.81 5.05
C ASN A 214 7.70 -14.83 5.76
N CYS A 215 7.41 -14.53 7.02
CA CYS A 215 8.13 -13.54 7.81
C CYS A 215 9.10 -14.17 8.80
N GLY A 216 10.24 -13.52 9.03
CA GLY A 216 11.08 -13.76 10.20
C GLY A 216 10.33 -13.42 11.49
N ASN A 217 9.93 -12.16 11.66
CA ASN A 217 8.86 -11.73 12.58
C ASN A 217 7.75 -11.05 11.77
N GLY A 218 6.49 -11.18 12.19
CA GLY A 218 5.37 -10.55 11.46
C GLY A 218 5.47 -9.02 11.51
N ILE A 219 5.41 -8.46 12.72
CA ILE A 219 5.50 -7.02 12.96
C ILE A 219 6.56 -6.75 14.02
N VAL A 220 7.47 -5.81 13.76
CA VAL A 220 8.49 -5.34 14.68
C VAL A 220 8.34 -3.84 14.90
N GLY A 221 8.08 -3.44 16.14
CA GLY A 221 8.06 -2.04 16.59
C GLY A 221 9.16 -1.79 17.62
N GLU A 222 10.02 -0.80 17.38
CA GLU A 222 11.13 -0.43 18.27
C GLU A 222 11.18 1.11 18.44
N ASP A 223 11.65 1.59 19.59
CA ASP A 223 12.02 3.00 19.81
C ASP A 223 10.95 4.06 19.45
N PHE A 224 9.74 4.04 20.04
CA PHE A 224 8.62 4.96 19.75
C PHE A 224 7.91 4.76 18.40
N ALA A 225 8.14 3.65 17.72
CA ALA A 225 7.44 3.35 16.47
C ALA A 225 5.93 3.13 16.71
N ASP A 226 5.11 3.61 15.79
CA ASP A 226 3.66 3.41 15.79
C ASP A 226 3.24 2.63 14.54
N VAL A 227 2.67 1.45 14.74
CA VAL A 227 2.14 0.60 13.66
C VAL A 227 0.63 0.42 13.89
N SER A 228 -0.18 0.81 12.92
CA SER A 228 -1.64 0.67 12.94
C SER A 228 -2.09 -0.05 11.68
N LEU A 229 -2.68 -1.23 11.85
CA LEU A 229 -3.20 -2.04 10.75
C LEU A 229 -4.70 -2.24 10.92
N GLU A 230 -5.46 -1.86 9.91
CA GLU A 230 -6.92 -1.96 9.90
C GLU A 230 -7.39 -2.70 8.64
N ALA A 231 -8.35 -3.61 8.84
CA ALA A 231 -9.02 -4.33 7.77
C ALA A 231 -10.54 -4.10 7.94
N VAL A 232 -11.18 -3.36 7.01
CA VAL A 232 -12.44 -2.64 7.30
C VAL A 232 -13.73 -3.22 6.73
N ALA A 233 -13.72 -3.92 5.58
CA ALA A 233 -14.96 -4.20 4.83
C ALA A 233 -15.57 -5.59 5.04
N VAL A 234 -14.83 -6.70 4.83
CA VAL A 234 -15.24 -8.04 5.31
C VAL A 234 -14.04 -8.94 5.65
N PRO A 235 -13.15 -8.57 6.59
CA PRO A 235 -11.80 -9.06 6.40
C PRO A 235 -11.06 -9.64 7.58
N THR A 236 -10.20 -10.55 7.18
CA THR A 236 -9.26 -11.25 8.03
C THR A 236 -7.93 -10.51 8.01
N LEU A 237 -7.38 -10.24 9.19
CA LEU A 237 -5.97 -9.91 9.35
C LEU A 237 -5.25 -11.19 9.78
N SER A 238 -4.39 -11.72 8.91
CA SER A 238 -3.62 -12.93 9.18
C SER A 238 -2.13 -12.62 9.24
N ILE A 239 -1.44 -13.11 10.27
CA ILE A 239 0.01 -12.99 10.45
C ILE A 239 0.60 -14.39 10.63
N GLU A 240 1.54 -14.75 9.76
CA GLU A 240 2.36 -15.95 9.88
C GLU A 240 3.84 -15.57 9.99
N ALA A 241 4.50 -16.01 11.05
CA ALA A 241 5.91 -15.72 11.29
C ALA A 241 6.68 -16.93 11.84
N GLU A 242 7.93 -17.09 11.41
CA GLU A 242 8.83 -18.15 11.90
C GLU A 242 9.30 -17.91 13.35
N ASN A 243 9.46 -16.64 13.75
CA ASN A 243 9.78 -16.25 15.12
C ASN A 243 8.53 -15.71 15.80
N ASN A 244 8.46 -14.41 16.05
CA ASN A 244 7.33 -13.80 16.76
C ASN A 244 6.31 -13.26 15.76
N GLY A 245 5.02 -13.43 16.06
CA GLY A 245 3.95 -12.80 15.28
C GLY A 245 4.06 -11.28 15.38
N ILE A 246 4.11 -10.79 16.62
CA ILE A 246 4.37 -9.39 16.95
C ILE A 246 5.55 -9.31 17.92
N HIS A 247 6.48 -8.39 17.66
CA HIS A 247 7.58 -8.06 18.55
C HIS A 247 7.59 -6.55 18.83
N ALA A 248 7.09 -6.16 19.99
CA ALA A 248 7.04 -4.78 20.46
C ALA A 248 8.10 -4.54 21.54
N LYS A 249 8.86 -3.45 21.40
CA LYS A 249 9.99 -3.13 22.27
C LYS A 249 10.08 -1.64 22.57
N ASP A 250 10.66 -1.34 23.73
CA ASP A 250 10.84 0.01 24.27
C ASP A 250 9.49 0.76 24.33
N ASP A 251 9.38 1.99 23.83
CA ASP A 251 8.14 2.79 23.86
C ASP A 251 7.28 2.66 22.59
N SER A 252 7.31 1.52 21.89
CA SER A 252 6.54 1.31 20.64
C SER A 252 5.05 1.01 20.88
N SER A 253 4.20 1.32 19.89
CA SER A 253 2.77 1.01 19.89
C SER A 253 2.38 0.24 18.63
N ILE A 254 1.69 -0.88 18.79
CA ILE A 254 1.20 -1.72 17.67
C ILE A 254 -0.30 -1.97 17.89
N ARG A 255 -1.13 -1.52 16.95
CA ARG A 255 -2.59 -1.66 16.99
C ARG A 255 -3.09 -2.42 15.78
N LEU A 256 -3.85 -3.49 16.03
CA LEU A 256 -4.50 -4.30 15.01
C LEU A 256 -6.02 -4.23 15.17
N SER A 257 -6.75 -3.99 14.08
CA SER A 257 -8.21 -3.96 14.09
C SER A 257 -8.76 -4.65 12.84
N ALA A 258 -9.61 -5.66 13.02
CA ALA A 258 -10.25 -6.40 11.93
C ALA A 258 -11.51 -7.13 12.41
N VAL A 259 -12.24 -7.77 11.49
CA VAL A 259 -13.30 -8.71 11.88
C VAL A 259 -12.65 -9.94 12.50
N ASP A 260 -11.88 -10.68 11.71
CA ASP A 260 -11.16 -11.85 12.18
C ASP A 260 -9.66 -11.54 12.27
N ILE A 261 -9.01 -11.93 13.37
CA ILE A 261 -7.56 -11.77 13.55
C ILE A 261 -6.93 -13.12 13.87
N PHE A 262 -5.97 -13.54 13.05
CA PHE A 262 -5.21 -14.78 13.27
C PHE A 262 -3.72 -14.47 13.29
N ILE A 263 -3.06 -14.83 14.38
CA ILE A 263 -1.62 -14.69 14.54
C ILE A 263 -1.05 -16.08 14.83
N THR A 264 -0.15 -16.55 13.98
CA THR A 264 0.54 -17.83 14.15
C THR A 264 2.04 -17.60 14.09
N ALA A 265 2.73 -18.01 15.15
CA ALA A 265 4.15 -17.73 15.35
C ALA A 265 4.91 -18.99 15.77
N GLY A 266 6.11 -19.20 15.21
CA GLY A 266 6.98 -20.31 15.60
C GLY A 266 7.57 -20.18 17.01
N LYS A 267 7.62 -18.96 17.57
CA LYS A 267 8.00 -18.66 18.95
C LYS A 267 6.83 -18.02 19.71
N ASP A 268 6.87 -16.73 20.01
CA ASP A 268 5.82 -16.07 20.75
C ASP A 268 4.78 -15.47 19.78
N GLY A 269 3.49 -15.68 20.02
CA GLY A 269 2.45 -15.01 19.24
C GLY A 269 2.63 -13.49 19.32
N ILE A 270 2.79 -12.98 20.54
CA ILE A 270 3.17 -11.60 20.84
C ILE A 270 4.31 -11.61 21.88
N LEU A 271 5.44 -10.97 21.55
CA LEU A 271 6.50 -10.64 22.49
C LEU A 271 6.53 -9.12 22.73
N ALA A 272 6.20 -8.69 23.94
CA ALA A 272 6.17 -7.28 24.32
C ALA A 272 7.14 -6.99 25.48
N THR A 273 8.00 -5.98 25.33
CA THR A 273 9.05 -5.64 26.31
C THR A 273 9.18 -4.12 26.50
N GLY A 274 9.88 -3.68 27.56
CA GLY A 274 10.06 -2.26 27.86
C GLY A 274 8.78 -1.61 28.39
N THR A 275 8.24 -0.65 27.65
CA THR A 275 7.04 0.15 27.95
C THR A 275 6.09 0.15 26.75
N SER A 276 6.20 -0.89 25.92
CA SER A 276 5.47 -1.01 24.67
C SER A 276 4.00 -1.32 24.90
N ASP A 277 3.18 -0.97 23.93
CA ASP A 277 1.73 -1.14 23.97
C ASP A 277 1.28 -1.91 22.72
N VAL A 278 0.62 -3.05 22.93
CA VAL A 278 0.07 -3.87 21.85
C VAL A 278 -1.42 -4.04 22.08
N GLU A 279 -2.22 -3.61 21.11
CA GLU A 279 -3.68 -3.69 21.15
C GLU A 279 -4.18 -4.50 19.96
N VAL A 280 -4.94 -5.57 20.25
CA VAL A 280 -5.54 -6.44 19.25
C VAL A 280 -7.06 -6.41 19.43
N ASN A 281 -7.74 -5.78 18.47
CA ASN A 281 -9.18 -5.49 18.52
C ASN A 281 -9.95 -6.25 17.42
N PRO A 282 -10.23 -7.55 17.63
CA PRO A 282 -11.13 -8.28 16.76
C PRO A 282 -12.60 -7.93 17.05
N SER A 283 -13.46 -7.93 16.04
CA SER A 283 -14.91 -7.90 16.22
C SER A 283 -15.59 -9.26 16.01
N GLY A 284 -14.86 -10.25 15.50
CA GLY A 284 -15.26 -11.62 15.21
C GLY A 284 -14.34 -12.64 15.88
N SER A 285 -13.87 -13.62 15.11
CA SER A 285 -12.96 -14.67 15.57
C SER A 285 -11.57 -14.11 15.81
N CYS A 286 -10.94 -14.50 16.91
CA CYS A 286 -9.53 -14.21 17.10
C CYS A 286 -8.77 -15.37 17.74
N VAL A 287 -7.62 -15.69 17.16
CA VAL A 287 -6.70 -16.69 17.68
C VAL A 287 -5.27 -16.16 17.60
N ILE A 288 -4.53 -16.32 18.69
CA ILE A 288 -3.10 -16.02 18.79
C ILE A 288 -2.41 -17.31 19.23
N GLU A 289 -1.60 -17.86 18.33
CA GLU A 289 -0.84 -19.09 18.51
C GLU A 289 0.65 -18.79 18.56
N GLY A 290 1.33 -19.26 19.60
CA GLY A 290 2.78 -19.23 19.70
C GLY A 290 3.35 -20.61 20.03
N GLY A 291 4.44 -21.00 19.36
CA GLY A 291 5.19 -22.22 19.66
C GLY A 291 5.75 -22.26 21.09
N ASP A 292 6.16 -21.11 21.65
CA ASP A 292 6.64 -20.97 23.02
C ASP A 292 5.53 -20.44 23.94
N GLN A 293 4.98 -19.26 23.63
CA GLN A 293 3.82 -18.66 24.33
C GLN A 293 2.92 -17.90 23.35
N ALA A 294 1.61 -17.92 23.55
CA ALA A 294 0.71 -17.05 22.79
C ALA A 294 1.01 -15.55 23.04
N VAL A 295 1.31 -15.18 24.30
CA VAL A 295 1.70 -13.83 24.70
C VAL A 295 2.79 -13.91 25.77
N ASP A 296 3.95 -13.29 25.51
CA ASP A 296 5.05 -13.08 26.44
C ASP A 296 5.21 -11.57 26.71
N GLU A 297 4.57 -11.10 27.78
CA GLU A 297 4.63 -9.73 28.25
C GLU A 297 5.70 -9.58 29.35
N ARG A 298 6.61 -8.62 29.19
CA ARG A 298 7.72 -8.37 30.12
C ARG A 298 7.86 -6.88 30.46
N ASP A 299 8.55 -6.61 31.56
CA ASP A 299 8.84 -5.27 32.09
C ASP A 299 7.56 -4.47 32.42
N LEU A 300 7.34 -3.33 31.77
CA LEU A 300 6.17 -2.47 31.90
C LEU A 300 5.34 -2.44 30.60
N ALA A 301 5.57 -3.42 29.70
CA ALA A 301 4.78 -3.54 28.49
C ALA A 301 3.32 -3.88 28.83
N VAL A 302 2.42 -3.55 27.91
CA VAL A 302 0.98 -3.83 28.03
C VAL A 302 0.53 -4.52 26.75
N VAL A 303 -0.12 -5.67 26.90
CA VAL A 303 -0.78 -6.36 25.79
C VAL A 303 -2.26 -6.53 26.08
N ASP A 304 -3.10 -5.85 25.30
CA ASP A 304 -4.55 -6.08 25.27
C ASP A 304 -4.91 -6.94 24.05
N THR A 305 -5.34 -8.18 24.31
CA THR A 305 -5.77 -9.12 23.27
C THR A 305 -7.29 -9.24 23.18
N ALA A 306 -8.04 -8.38 23.88
CA ALA A 306 -9.49 -8.40 23.93
C ALA A 306 -10.07 -9.82 24.17
N SER A 307 -10.82 -10.37 23.22
CA SER A 307 -11.47 -11.69 23.30
C SER A 307 -10.74 -12.80 22.53
N CYS A 308 -9.46 -12.63 22.21
CA CYS A 308 -8.69 -13.63 21.48
C CYS A 308 -8.54 -14.95 22.27
N THR A 309 -8.57 -16.05 21.54
CA THR A 309 -8.17 -17.36 22.06
C THR A 309 -6.65 -17.44 22.02
N LEU A 310 -6.02 -17.74 23.16
CA LEU A 310 -4.57 -17.79 23.30
C LEU A 310 -4.13 -19.26 23.43
N THR A 311 -3.26 -19.73 22.53
CA THR A 311 -2.82 -21.14 22.51
C THR A 311 -1.33 -21.33 22.27
#